data_AF-A0A453LVN4-F1
#
_entry.id   AF-A0A453LVN4-F1
#
_cell.length_a   1.000
_cell.length_b   1.000
_cell.length_c   1.000
_cell.angle_alpha   90.00
_cell.angle_beta   90.00
_cell.angle_gamma   90.00
#
_symmetry.space_group_name_H-M   'P 1'
#
loop_
_entity.id
_entity.type
_entity.pdbx_description
1 polymer ?
#
loop_
_entity_poly.entity_id
_entity_poly.type
_entity_poly.pdbx_seq_one_letter_code
_entity_poly.pdbx_strand_id
1 'polypeptide(L)'
;MKMVKETRKIWNDKDVRVTATCIRVPTMRAHAESVNLQFEKPLDEDTAREILRAAPGVTISDDRAANRFPTPLEVSDKDDVSVGRIRQDLSQDDNRGLELFVCGDQIRKGAALNAVQIAEMLLK
;
A
#
# COMPACT_ATOMS: atom_id res chain seq x y z
N MET A 1 -17.83 7.87 2.83
CA MET A 1 -16.44 7.42 3.04
C MET A 1 -16.24 6.05 2.40
N LYS A 2 -15.65 6.00 1.20
CA LYS A 2 -15.41 4.75 0.45
C LYS A 2 -14.32 3.90 1.09
N MET A 3 -13.10 4.45 1.28
CA MET A 3 -11.96 3.71 1.85
C MET A 3 -12.33 2.95 3.13
N VAL A 4 -12.98 3.61 4.09
CA VAL A 4 -13.42 2.95 5.34
C VAL A 4 -14.40 1.79 5.10
N LYS A 5 -15.40 1.96 4.23
CA LYS A 5 -16.42 0.93 3.97
C LYS A 5 -15.86 -0.24 3.16
N GLU A 6 -15.02 0.06 2.19
CA GLU A 6 -14.43 -0.92 1.28
C GLU A 6 -13.35 -1.74 2.00
N THR A 7 -12.47 -1.14 2.80
CA THR A 7 -11.51 -1.90 3.63
C THR A 7 -12.22 -2.90 4.53
N ARG A 8 -13.26 -2.46 5.26
CA ARG A 8 -14.06 -3.36 6.11
C ARG A 8 -14.69 -4.52 5.36
N LYS A 9 -15.21 -4.24 4.16
CA LYS A 9 -15.83 -5.27 3.32
C LYS A 9 -14.79 -6.24 2.75
N ILE A 10 -13.67 -5.75 2.23
CA ILE A 10 -12.62 -6.57 1.61
C ILE A 10 -11.94 -7.46 2.66
N TRP A 11 -11.66 -6.92 3.85
CA TRP A 11 -11.02 -7.68 4.93
C TRP A 11 -12.01 -8.56 5.70
N ASN A 12 -13.31 -8.41 5.44
CA ASN A 12 -14.38 -9.03 6.22
C ASN A 12 -14.24 -8.76 7.73
N ASP A 13 -13.81 -7.54 8.07
CA ASP A 13 -13.59 -7.08 9.45
C ASP A 13 -14.24 -5.71 9.61
N LYS A 14 -15.28 -5.63 10.46
CA LYS A 14 -16.00 -4.37 10.74
C LYS A 14 -15.31 -3.50 11.80
N ASP A 15 -14.41 -4.09 12.58
CA ASP A 15 -13.80 -3.49 13.75
C ASP A 15 -12.48 -2.79 13.40
N VAL A 16 -11.90 -3.08 12.22
CA VAL A 16 -10.77 -2.32 11.68
C VAL A 16 -11.06 -0.81 11.70
N ARG A 17 -10.12 -0.07 12.28
CA ARG A 17 -10.19 1.38 12.47
C ARG A 17 -9.44 2.07 11.34
N VAL A 18 -10.17 2.80 10.50
CA VAL A 18 -9.61 3.50 9.35
C VAL A 18 -10.15 4.92 9.31
N THR A 19 -9.26 5.88 9.07
CA THR A 19 -9.60 7.24 8.65
C THR A 19 -8.77 7.59 7.43
N ALA A 20 -9.26 8.51 6.60
CA ALA A 20 -8.56 8.90 5.39
C ALA A 20 -8.83 10.36 5.04
N THR A 21 -7.78 11.05 4.61
CA THR A 21 -7.87 12.37 3.98
C THR A 21 -7.47 12.21 2.52
N CYS A 22 -8.39 12.47 1.60
CA CYS A 22 -8.16 12.31 0.16
C CYS A 22 -7.95 13.68 -0.48
N ILE A 23 -6.76 13.90 -1.06
CA ILE A 23 -6.38 15.16 -1.69
C ILE A 23 -6.01 14.90 -3.15
N ARG A 24 -6.42 15.80 -4.04
CA ARG A 24 -5.99 15.78 -5.45
C ARG A 24 -4.75 16.66 -5.59
N VAL A 25 -3.71 16.12 -6.22
CA VAL A 25 -2.47 16.82 -6.59
C VAL A 25 -2.25 16.67 -8.10
N PRO A 26 -1.42 17.52 -8.75
CA PRO A 26 -1.21 17.47 -10.20
C PRO A 26 -0.31 16.30 -10.64
N THR A 27 -0.75 15.07 -10.38
CA THR A 27 -0.18 13.83 -10.91
C THR A 27 -1.11 13.25 -11.96
N MET A 28 -0.54 12.75 -13.07
CA MET A 28 -1.34 12.36 -14.24
C MET A 28 -2.14 11.07 -14.03
N ARG A 29 -1.49 10.01 -13.52
CA ARG A 29 -2.01 8.63 -13.64
C ARG A 29 -1.88 7.78 -12.39
N ALA A 30 -0.91 8.02 -11.54
CA ALA A 30 -0.72 7.22 -10.34
C ALA A 30 -1.29 7.90 -9.08
N HIS A 31 -1.71 7.07 -8.13
CA HIS A 31 -2.02 7.47 -6.76
C HIS A 31 -0.85 7.17 -5.84
N ALA A 32 -0.74 7.96 -4.79
CA ALA A 32 0.24 7.78 -3.75
C ALA A 32 -0.41 7.97 -2.38
N GLU A 33 -0.05 7.15 -1.41
CA GLU A 33 -0.63 7.19 -0.08
C GLU A 33 0.49 7.10 0.96
N SER A 34 0.49 8.03 1.90
CA SER A 34 1.21 7.90 3.16
C SER A 34 0.31 7.14 4.13
N VAL A 35 0.78 6.00 4.63
CA VAL A 35 -0.01 5.08 5.42
C VAL A 35 0.67 4.88 6.78
N ASN A 36 -0.10 5.12 7.85
CA ASN A 36 0.25 4.78 9.22
C ASN A 36 -0.55 3.54 9.62
N LEU A 37 0.14 2.52 10.10
CA LEU A 37 -0.42 1.23 10.48
C LEU A 37 -0.15 0.97 11.96
N GLN A 38 -1.12 0.37 12.65
CA GLN A 38 -0.95 -0.15 14.01
C GLN A 38 -1.36 -1.63 14.02
N PHE A 39 -0.51 -2.48 14.59
CA PHE A 39 -0.70 -3.92 14.64
C PHE A 39 -1.09 -4.41 16.05
N GLU A 40 -1.69 -5.59 16.12
CA GLU A 40 -2.04 -6.24 17.39
C GLU A 40 -0.80 -6.64 18.21
N LYS A 41 0.28 -7.02 17.51
CA LYS A 41 1.56 -7.46 18.07
C LYS A 41 2.70 -6.63 17.50
N PRO A 42 3.84 -6.53 18.20
CA PRO A 42 5.03 -5.88 17.67
C PRO A 42 5.42 -6.46 16.30
N LEU A 43 5.84 -5.60 15.38
CA LEU A 43 6.32 -5.98 14.05
C LEU A 43 7.54 -5.14 13.72
N ASP A 44 8.72 -5.75 13.61
CA ASP A 44 9.94 -5.05 13.22
C ASP A 44 9.98 -4.75 11.70
N GLU A 45 10.86 -3.82 11.32
CA GLU A 45 10.98 -3.31 9.95
C GLU A 45 11.42 -4.38 8.95
N ASP A 46 12.27 -5.32 9.35
CA ASP A 46 12.83 -6.35 8.46
C ASP A 46 11.78 -7.43 8.19
N THR A 47 11.07 -7.89 9.22
CA THR A 47 9.91 -8.79 9.08
C THR A 47 8.83 -8.16 8.19
N ALA A 48 8.52 -6.87 8.38
CA ALA A 48 7.58 -6.16 7.51
C ALA A 48 8.01 -6.17 6.04
N ARG A 49 9.31 -5.94 5.77
CA ARG A 49 9.86 -6.02 4.42
C ARG A 49 9.77 -7.43 3.83
N GLU A 50 10.06 -8.46 4.61
CA GLU A 50 9.94 -9.85 4.13
C GLU A 50 8.51 -10.20 3.71
N ILE A 51 7.52 -9.84 4.53
CA ILE A 51 6.10 -10.02 4.22
C ILE A 51 5.74 -9.28 2.93
N LEU A 52 6.15 -8.02 2.80
CA LEU A 52 5.86 -7.20 1.62
C LEU A 52 6.55 -7.73 0.35
N ARG A 53 7.78 -8.27 0.44
CA ARG A 53 8.47 -8.91 -0.71
C ARG A 53 7.77 -10.17 -1.18
N ALA A 54 7.15 -10.92 -0.27
CA ALA A 54 6.44 -12.15 -0.59
C ALA A 54 5.02 -11.91 -1.13
N ALA A 55 4.46 -10.71 -0.95
CA ALA A 55 3.10 -10.38 -1.36
C ALA A 55 2.98 -10.26 -2.90
N PRO A 56 2.10 -11.04 -3.56
CA PRO A 56 1.90 -10.93 -5.01
C PRO A 56 1.41 -9.55 -5.44
N GLY A 57 2.01 -9.00 -6.49
CA GLY A 57 1.67 -7.67 -7.02
C GLY A 57 2.22 -6.49 -6.21
N VAL A 58 3.14 -6.76 -5.28
CA VAL A 58 3.86 -5.75 -4.49
C VAL A 58 5.33 -5.76 -4.87
N THR A 59 5.90 -4.58 -5.13
CA THR A 59 7.33 -4.39 -5.39
C THR A 59 7.93 -3.40 -4.40
N ILE A 60 9.00 -3.77 -3.70
CA ILE A 60 9.72 -2.85 -2.81
C ILE A 60 10.62 -1.90 -3.61
N SER A 61 10.43 -0.59 -3.41
CA SER A 61 11.36 0.48 -3.80
C SER A 61 11.72 1.24 -2.52
N ASP A 62 12.76 0.81 -1.81
CA ASP A 62 13.14 1.39 -0.52
C ASP A 62 14.66 1.31 -0.30
N ASP A 63 15.39 2.26 -0.87
CA ASP A 63 16.82 2.45 -0.61
C ASP A 63 17.04 3.85 -0.02
N ARG A 64 17.21 3.91 1.30
CA ARG A 64 17.38 5.17 2.03
C ARG A 64 18.70 5.85 1.70
N ALA A 65 19.77 5.09 1.43
CA ALA A 65 21.09 5.64 1.14
C ALA A 65 21.12 6.30 -0.25
N ALA A 66 20.46 5.67 -1.22
CA ALA A 66 20.31 6.22 -2.57
C ALA A 66 19.09 7.16 -2.73
N ASN A 67 18.34 7.43 -1.64
CA ASN A 67 17.10 8.21 -1.64
C ASN A 67 16.07 7.71 -2.69
N ARG A 68 15.94 6.40 -2.83
CA ARG A 68 15.00 5.74 -3.74
C ARG A 68 13.77 5.28 -2.98
N PHE A 69 12.62 5.73 -3.44
CA PHE A 69 11.30 5.40 -2.88
C PHE A 69 10.25 5.42 -4.01
N PRO A 70 9.03 4.91 -3.81
CA PRO A 70 8.03 4.91 -4.87
C PRO A 70 7.67 6.33 -5.28
N THR A 71 7.61 6.60 -6.58
CA THR A 71 7.11 7.88 -7.11
C THR A 71 5.98 7.65 -8.10
N PRO A 72 5.00 8.58 -8.20
CA PRO A 72 3.91 8.48 -9.18
C PRO A 72 4.40 8.32 -10.64
N LEU A 73 5.52 8.96 -10.98
CA LEU A 73 6.11 8.87 -12.32
C LEU A 73 6.64 7.46 -12.59
N GLU A 74 7.37 6.86 -11.66
CA GLU A 74 7.99 5.54 -11.86
C GLU A 74 7.00 4.38 -11.85
N VAL A 75 5.84 4.52 -11.19
CA VAL A 75 4.82 3.46 -11.14
C VAL A 75 3.77 3.58 -12.24
N SER A 76 3.75 4.70 -12.97
CA SER A 76 2.84 4.84 -14.10
C SER A 76 3.12 3.75 -15.13
N ASP A 77 2.05 3.15 -15.67
CA ASP A 77 2.12 2.03 -16.60
C ASP A 77 2.74 0.74 -16.06
N LYS A 78 2.84 0.61 -14.73
CA LYS A 78 3.21 -0.65 -14.07
C LYS A 78 2.00 -1.33 -13.45
N ASP A 79 2.07 -2.65 -13.42
CA ASP A 79 1.00 -3.50 -12.91
C ASP A 79 1.06 -3.65 -11.38
N ASP A 80 2.26 -3.63 -10.82
CA ASP A 80 2.50 -3.77 -9.38
C ASP A 80 2.31 -2.46 -8.62
N VAL A 81 1.92 -2.59 -7.35
CA VAL A 81 1.98 -1.49 -6.37
C VAL A 81 3.38 -1.43 -5.78
N SER A 82 4.01 -0.26 -5.83
CA SER A 82 5.33 -0.05 -5.26
C SER A 82 5.25 0.49 -3.84
N VAL A 83 6.03 -0.09 -2.92
CA VAL A 83 6.04 0.24 -1.50
C VAL A 83 7.44 0.65 -1.06
N GLY A 84 7.56 1.68 -0.23
CA GLY A 84 8.82 2.08 0.38
C GLY A 84 8.63 3.05 1.54
N ARG A 85 9.71 3.70 1.98
CA ARG A 85 9.72 4.53 3.20
C ARG A 85 9.23 3.76 4.43
N ILE A 86 9.44 2.43 4.42
CA ILE A 86 8.98 1.48 5.44
C ILE A 86 9.82 1.72 6.68
N ARG A 87 9.19 2.10 7.79
CA ARG A 87 9.87 2.38 9.06
C ARG A 87 8.94 2.21 10.25
N GLN A 88 9.51 2.01 11.44
CA GLN A 88 8.74 2.08 12.68
C GLN A 88 8.14 3.47 12.89
N ASP A 89 6.91 3.51 13.39
CA ASP A 89 6.29 4.75 13.88
C ASP A 89 6.85 5.08 15.26
N LEU A 90 7.63 6.16 15.32
CA LEU A 90 8.28 6.60 16.56
C LEU A 90 7.30 7.21 17.58
N SER A 91 6.05 7.46 17.19
CA SER A 91 5.00 7.96 18.09
C SER A 91 4.25 6.86 18.84
N GLN A 92 4.45 5.60 18.46
CA GLN A 92 3.83 4.43 19.09
C GLN A 92 4.86 3.71 19.95
N ASP A 93 4.50 3.43 21.19
CA ASP A 93 5.27 2.53 22.05
C ASP A 93 5.10 1.06 21.58
N ASP A 94 5.94 0.16 22.10
CA ASP A 94 5.87 -1.30 21.88
C ASP A 94 6.13 -1.82 20.44
N ASN A 95 6.72 -1.05 19.53
CA ASN A 95 7.03 -1.46 18.15
C ASN A 95 5.81 -2.02 17.38
N ARG A 96 4.60 -1.51 17.68
CA ARG A 96 3.36 -1.92 16.99
C ARG A 96 2.97 -0.98 15.86
N GLY A 97 3.70 0.12 15.69
CA GLY A 97 3.41 1.11 14.66
C GLY A 97 4.38 1.01 13.47
N LEU A 98 3.86 1.13 12.25
CA LEU A 98 4.65 1.14 11.03
C LEU A 98 4.14 2.23 10.09
N GLU A 99 5.07 2.96 9.49
CA GLU A 99 4.80 3.95 8.46
C GLU A 99 5.35 3.47 7.13
N LEU A 100 4.58 3.65 6.06
CA LEU A 100 5.01 3.34 4.70
C LEU A 100 4.39 4.29 3.69
N PHE A 101 5.00 4.33 2.51
CA PHE A 101 4.52 5.07 1.35
C PHE A 101 4.26 4.10 0.21
N VAL A 102 3.06 4.17 -0.37
CA VAL A 102 2.69 3.34 -1.52
C VAL A 102 2.42 4.21 -2.74
N CYS A 103 2.78 3.72 -3.92
CA CYS A 103 2.38 4.29 -5.20
C CYS A 103 1.87 3.19 -6.14
N GLY A 104 0.81 3.47 -6.88
CA GLY A 104 0.28 2.54 -7.89
C GLY A 104 -0.45 3.24 -9.02
N ASP A 105 -0.45 2.63 -10.20
CA ASP A 105 -1.21 3.10 -11.36
C ASP A 105 -2.73 2.96 -11.11
N GLN A 106 -3.44 4.09 -11.10
CA GLN A 106 -4.87 4.12 -10.75
C GLN A 106 -5.76 3.52 -11.86
N ILE A 107 -5.29 3.47 -13.10
CA ILE A 107 -6.04 2.94 -14.26
C ILE A 107 -5.78 1.44 -14.43
N ARG A 108 -4.58 0.96 -14.08
CA ARG A 108 -4.26 -0.47 -14.08
C ARG A 108 -4.69 -1.14 -12.78
N LYS A 109 -3.80 -1.27 -11.78
CA LYS A 109 -4.11 -2.01 -10.55
C LYS A 109 -5.25 -1.38 -9.76
N GLY A 110 -5.44 -0.07 -9.87
CA GLY A 110 -6.59 0.63 -9.28
C GLY A 110 -7.93 0.39 -9.99
N ALA A 111 -7.94 -0.16 -11.21
CA ALA A 111 -9.16 -0.38 -11.98
C ALA A 111 -9.09 -1.58 -12.95
N ALA A 112 -8.55 -1.40 -14.16
CA ALA A 112 -8.71 -2.34 -15.27
C ALA A 112 -8.00 -3.67 -15.03
N LEU A 113 -6.74 -3.64 -14.58
CA LEU A 113 -5.98 -4.86 -14.31
C LEU A 113 -6.63 -5.69 -13.21
N ASN A 114 -7.13 -5.04 -12.16
CA ASN A 114 -7.79 -5.74 -11.06
C ASN A 114 -9.08 -6.43 -11.52
N ALA A 115 -9.85 -5.81 -12.42
CA ALA A 115 -11.03 -6.44 -13.02
C ALA A 115 -10.67 -7.64 -13.90
N VAL A 116 -9.62 -7.54 -14.72
CA VAL A 116 -9.12 -8.64 -15.55
C VAL A 116 -8.64 -9.81 -14.68
N GLN A 117 -7.85 -9.54 -13.64
CA GLN A 117 -7.36 -10.57 -12.72
C GLN A 117 -8.51 -11.31 -12.01
N ILE A 118 -9.57 -10.61 -11.63
CA ILE A 118 -10.79 -11.25 -11.08
C ILE A 118 -11.42 -12.17 -12.13
N ALA A 119 -11.55 -11.73 -13.38
CA ALA A 119 -12.09 -12.57 -14.45
C ALA A 119 -11.22 -13.80 -14.71
N GLU A 120 -9.89 -13.66 -14.72
CA GLU A 120 -8.95 -14.78 -14.83
C GLU A 120 -9.12 -15.81 -13.70
N MET A 121 -9.40 -15.35 -12.48
CA MET A 121 -9.66 -16.25 -11.35
C MET A 121 -10.97 -17.02 -11.50
N LEU A 122 -11.98 -16.47 -12.17
CA LEU A 122 -13.26 -17.16 -12.43
C LEU A 122 -13.17 -18.22 -13.54
N LEU A 123 -12.12 -18.17 -14.37
CA LEU A 123 -11.86 -19.13 -15.43
C LEU A 123 -11.00 -20.32 -14.97
N LYS A 124 -10.49 -20.28 -13.74
CA LYS A 124 -9.79 -21.40 -13.10
C LYS A 124 -10.79 -22.35 -12.45
#